data_AF-A0A955BA76-F1
#
_entry.id   AF-A0A955BA76-F1
#
_cell.length_a   1.000
_cell.length_b   1.000
_cell.length_c   1.000
_cell.angle_alpha   90.00
_cell.angle_beta   90.00
_cell.angle_gamma   90.00
#
_symmetry.space_group_name_H-M   'P 1'
#
loop_
_entity.id
_entity.type
_entity.pdbx_description
1 polymer ?
#
loop_
_entity_poly.entity_id
_entity_poly.type
_entity_poly.pdbx_seq_one_letter_code
_entity_poly.pdbx_strand_id
1 'polypeptide(L)'
;ARFVFHSPDAKYFTSAELTTAATANSTSKDNVAFALKATDEDGRAARYEGHVEDDRLVLLADAKREDGEAENSGASWPARITIRQVAGGDRMLMLYERQIEGSDRFVRMSEVGYTRVGSQFGQGSTMIECVVTGGKGTIPVTHNGKTYYVCCSGCRDLFNEDPESVLAEYAERKAKEREEAKQ
;
A
#
# COMPACT_ATOMS: atom_id res chain seq x y z
N ALA A 1 -21.05 -5.89 14.38
CA ALA A 1 -20.35 -4.62 14.15
C ALA A 1 -20.57 -4.20 12.70
N ARG A 2 -20.71 -2.91 12.42
CA ARG A 2 -20.98 -2.36 11.09
C ARG A 2 -19.91 -1.31 10.78
N PHE A 3 -19.24 -1.43 9.65
CA PHE A 3 -18.31 -0.43 9.15
C PHE A 3 -18.93 0.25 7.94
N VAL A 4 -18.99 1.58 7.94
CA VAL A 4 -19.56 2.35 6.83
C VAL A 4 -18.52 3.35 6.36
N PHE A 5 -18.32 3.43 5.05
CA PHE A 5 -17.56 4.51 4.45
C PHE A 5 -18.43 5.32 3.49
N HIS A 6 -18.11 6.60 3.37
CA HIS A 6 -18.68 7.53 2.41
C HIS A 6 -17.55 8.23 1.68
N SER A 7 -17.63 8.28 0.35
CA SER A 7 -16.65 8.89 -0.53
C SER A 7 -17.38 9.50 -1.73
N PRO A 8 -17.91 10.74 -1.62
CA PRO A 8 -18.80 11.32 -2.62
C PRO A 8 -18.18 11.39 -4.03
N ASP A 9 -16.86 11.60 -4.13
CA ASP A 9 -16.16 11.74 -5.42
C ASP A 9 -15.53 10.43 -5.93
N ALA A 10 -15.91 9.28 -5.36
CA ALA A 10 -15.34 8.00 -5.75
C ALA A 10 -15.88 7.50 -7.10
N LYS A 11 -14.97 7.01 -7.94
CA LYS A 11 -15.28 6.53 -9.31
C LYS A 11 -16.31 5.40 -9.40
N TYR A 12 -16.38 4.52 -8.40
CA TYR A 12 -17.21 3.31 -8.46
C TYR A 12 -18.34 3.29 -7.43
N PHE A 13 -18.00 3.53 -6.15
CA PHE A 13 -18.95 3.49 -5.05
C PHE A 13 -18.80 4.72 -4.17
N THR A 14 -19.88 5.46 -4.01
CA THR A 14 -19.96 6.65 -3.15
C THR A 14 -20.15 6.29 -1.68
N SER A 15 -20.64 5.07 -1.40
CA SER A 15 -20.70 4.53 -0.05
C SER A 15 -20.62 3.02 -0.05
N ALA A 16 -20.20 2.44 1.07
CA ALA A 16 -20.46 1.04 1.32
C ALA A 16 -20.58 0.73 2.81
N GLU A 17 -21.28 -0.36 3.08
CA GLU A 17 -21.54 -0.90 4.40
C GLU A 17 -21.01 -2.33 4.46
N LEU A 18 -20.00 -2.57 5.30
CA LEU A 18 -19.46 -3.88 5.61
C LEU A 18 -20.07 -4.40 6.91
N THR A 19 -20.63 -5.60 6.84
CA THR A 19 -21.26 -6.31 7.97
C THR A 19 -20.73 -7.73 8.07
N THR A 20 -20.87 -8.32 9.25
CA THR A 20 -20.73 -9.77 9.42
C THR A 20 -21.95 -10.46 8.82
N ALA A 21 -21.74 -11.37 7.87
CA ALA A 21 -22.83 -12.19 7.36
C ALA A 21 -23.15 -13.28 8.40
N ALA A 22 -24.40 -13.33 8.85
CA ALA A 22 -24.87 -14.42 9.68
C ALA A 22 -25.09 -15.64 8.78
N THR A 23 -24.07 -16.47 8.52
CA THR A 23 -24.32 -17.73 7.82
C THR A 23 -24.89 -18.75 8.82
N ALA A 24 -26.19 -19.03 8.67
CA ALA A 24 -26.70 -20.36 8.96
C ALA A 24 -25.79 -21.36 8.23
N ASN A 25 -25.10 -22.22 8.99
CA ASN A 25 -24.14 -23.24 8.56
C ASN A 25 -22.66 -22.84 8.39
N SER A 26 -22.11 -21.89 9.16
CA SER A 26 -20.66 -21.90 9.42
C SER A 26 -20.35 -22.75 10.66
N THR A 27 -19.98 -24.02 10.45
CA THR A 27 -19.53 -24.94 11.50
C THR A 27 -18.05 -24.78 11.87
N SER A 28 -17.38 -23.74 11.34
CA SER A 28 -15.96 -23.45 11.59
C SER A 28 -15.80 -22.07 12.25
N LYS A 29 -15.14 -22.03 13.41
CA LYS A 29 -14.74 -20.78 14.09
C LYS A 29 -13.76 -19.94 13.25
N ASP A 30 -13.18 -20.51 12.20
CA ASP A 30 -12.08 -19.91 11.43
C ASP A 30 -12.52 -19.27 10.11
N ASN A 31 -13.81 -19.26 9.79
CA ASN A 31 -14.33 -18.73 8.54
C ASN A 31 -15.50 -17.75 8.78
N VAL A 32 -15.17 -16.56 9.29
CA VAL A 32 -16.15 -15.49 9.51
C VAL A 32 -16.57 -14.94 8.16
N ALA A 33 -17.84 -15.11 7.83
CA ALA A 33 -18.41 -14.57 6.61
C ALA A 33 -18.70 -13.07 6.77
N PHE A 34 -18.43 -12.31 5.72
CA PHE A 34 -18.70 -10.88 5.62
C PHE A 34 -19.57 -10.59 4.41
N ALA A 35 -20.41 -9.57 4.53
CA ALA A 35 -21.21 -9.04 3.44
C ALA A 35 -20.94 -7.53 3.32
N LEU A 36 -20.72 -7.08 2.09
CA LEU A 36 -20.56 -5.67 1.74
C LEU A 36 -21.69 -5.25 0.81
N LYS A 37 -22.45 -4.22 1.19
CA LYS A 37 -23.37 -3.51 0.31
C LYS A 37 -22.74 -2.20 -0.10
N ALA A 38 -22.42 -2.04 -1.38
CA ALA A 38 -21.80 -0.84 -1.93
C ALA A 38 -22.79 -0.13 -2.87
N THR A 39 -22.82 1.21 -2.83
CA THR A 39 -23.76 2.03 -3.59
C THR A 39 -22.99 3.04 -4.42
N ASP A 40 -23.41 3.25 -5.67
CA ASP A 40 -22.84 4.27 -6.57
C ASP A 40 -23.49 5.66 -6.42
N GLU A 41 -23.16 6.60 -7.29
CA GLU A 41 -23.72 7.95 -7.30
C GLU A 41 -25.21 8.00 -7.67
N ASP A 42 -25.67 7.02 -8.47
CA ASP A 42 -27.07 6.90 -8.91
C ASP A 42 -27.96 6.15 -7.90
N GLY A 43 -27.39 5.72 -6.77
CA GLY A 43 -28.10 4.95 -5.75
C GLY A 43 -28.24 3.45 -6.07
N ARG A 44 -27.57 2.96 -7.12
CA ARG A 44 -27.57 1.53 -7.48
C ARG A 44 -26.67 0.76 -6.53
N ALA A 45 -27.15 -0.37 -6.02
CA ALA A 45 -26.44 -1.18 -5.04
C ALA A 45 -25.81 -2.44 -5.66
N ALA A 46 -24.58 -2.73 -5.25
CA ALA A 46 -23.87 -3.99 -5.45
C ALA A 46 -23.75 -4.74 -4.12
N ARG A 47 -23.86 -6.07 -4.17
CA ARG A 47 -23.65 -6.94 -3.02
C ARG A 47 -22.42 -7.80 -3.24
N TYR A 48 -21.59 -7.91 -2.21
CA TYR A 48 -20.44 -8.80 -2.18
C TYR A 48 -20.47 -9.65 -0.92
N GLU A 49 -20.04 -10.89 -1.04
CA GLU A 49 -19.90 -11.81 0.09
C GLU A 49 -18.54 -12.48 0.06
N GLY A 50 -18.02 -12.83 1.24
CA GLY A 50 -16.77 -13.55 1.31
C GLY A 50 -16.25 -13.69 2.73
N HIS A 51 -14.95 -13.93 2.84
CA HIS A 51 -14.32 -14.36 4.09
C HIS A 51 -12.85 -13.91 4.14
N VAL A 52 -12.24 -14.10 5.31
CA VAL A 52 -10.81 -13.87 5.50
C VAL A 52 -10.04 -15.11 5.06
N GLU A 53 -9.08 -14.94 4.17
CA GLU A 53 -8.11 -15.93 3.73
C GLU A 53 -6.73 -15.25 3.68
N ASP A 54 -5.63 -15.93 4.05
CA ASP A 54 -4.26 -15.39 3.93
C ASP A 54 -4.07 -13.93 4.42
N ASP A 55 -4.60 -13.57 5.59
CA ASP A 55 -4.58 -12.21 6.16
C ASP A 55 -5.21 -11.11 5.29
N ARG A 56 -6.09 -11.50 4.36
CA ARG A 56 -6.89 -10.59 3.53
C ARG A 56 -8.37 -10.96 3.59
N LEU A 57 -9.23 -9.97 3.64
CA LEU A 57 -10.66 -10.16 3.43
C LEU A 57 -10.93 -10.13 1.92
N VAL A 58 -11.41 -11.24 1.39
CA VAL A 58 -11.78 -11.36 -0.03
C VAL A 58 -13.29 -11.41 -0.14
N LEU A 59 -13.85 -10.50 -0.95
CA LEU A 59 -15.27 -10.33 -1.18
C LEU A 59 -15.54 -10.46 -2.69
N LEU A 60 -16.39 -11.41 -3.07
CA LEU A 60 -16.79 -11.64 -4.45
C LEU A 60 -18.18 -11.05 -4.68
N ALA A 61 -18.39 -10.46 -5.85
CA ALA A 61 -19.70 -9.95 -6.23
C ALA A 61 -20.71 -11.10 -6.27
N ASP A 62 -21.90 -10.88 -5.73
CA ASP A 62 -23.01 -11.80 -5.91
C ASP A 62 -23.39 -11.84 -7.40
N ALA A 63 -23.59 -13.04 -7.95
CA ALA A 63 -24.00 -13.22 -9.34
C ALA A 63 -25.42 -12.66 -9.59
N LYS A 64 -26.19 -12.42 -8.54
CA LYS A 64 -27.53 -11.83 -8.59
C LYS A 64 -27.49 -10.43 -7.95
N ARG A 65 -27.76 -9.40 -8.75
CA ARG A 65 -28.10 -8.09 -8.20
C ARG A 65 -29.40 -8.16 -7.41
N GLU A 66 -29.58 -7.27 -6.43
CA GLU A 66 -30.80 -7.19 -5.58
C GLU A 66 -32.06 -6.88 -6.43
N ASP A 67 -31.89 -6.36 -7.64
CA ASP A 67 -32.92 -6.06 -8.64
C ASP A 67 -33.24 -7.25 -9.60
N GLY A 68 -32.56 -8.39 -9.47
CA GLY A 68 -32.88 -9.62 -10.20
C GLY A 68 -32.28 -9.75 -11.60
N GLU A 69 -31.48 -8.78 -12.07
CA GLU A 69 -30.74 -8.91 -13.33
C GLU A 69 -29.35 -9.51 -13.09
N ALA A 70 -29.08 -10.66 -13.72
CA ALA A 70 -27.73 -11.19 -13.87
C ALA A 70 -27.12 -10.55 -15.12
N GLU A 71 -26.00 -9.87 -14.98
CA GLU A 71 -24.69 -10.35 -15.43
C GLU A 71 -23.68 -9.19 -15.35
N ASN A 72 -22.57 -9.41 -14.64
CA ASN A 72 -21.37 -8.55 -14.71
C ASN A 72 -20.65 -8.68 -16.07
N SER A 73 -21.35 -9.03 -17.16
CA SER A 73 -20.86 -9.03 -18.54
C SER A 73 -21.00 -7.65 -19.21
N GLY A 74 -21.31 -6.60 -18.42
CA GLY A 74 -21.30 -5.21 -18.88
C GLY A 74 -21.21 -4.13 -17.79
N ALA A 75 -21.25 -4.49 -16.50
CA ALA A 75 -21.20 -3.51 -15.42
C ALA A 75 -19.76 -3.06 -15.12
N SER A 76 -19.54 -1.75 -15.07
CA SER A 76 -18.28 -1.05 -14.72
C SER A 76 -17.72 -1.36 -13.31
N TRP A 77 -18.37 -2.26 -12.57
CA TRP A 77 -18.09 -2.54 -11.16
C TRP A 77 -17.09 -3.69 -10.99
N PRO A 78 -16.31 -3.70 -9.89
CA PRO A 78 -15.37 -4.78 -9.63
C PRO A 78 -16.11 -6.11 -9.40
N ALA A 79 -15.53 -7.19 -9.92
CA ALA A 79 -15.97 -8.55 -9.64
C ALA A 79 -15.49 -9.04 -8.27
N ARG A 80 -14.39 -8.48 -7.77
CA ARG A 80 -13.81 -8.80 -6.47
C ARG A 80 -13.29 -7.55 -5.77
N ILE A 81 -13.54 -7.48 -4.46
CA ILE A 81 -12.96 -6.49 -3.56
C ILE A 81 -12.09 -7.21 -2.55
N THR A 82 -10.82 -6.81 -2.46
CA THR A 82 -9.87 -7.38 -1.51
C THR A 82 -9.42 -6.31 -0.52
N ILE A 83 -9.59 -6.53 0.78
CA ILE A 83 -9.10 -5.64 1.83
C ILE A 83 -7.94 -6.33 2.54
N ARG A 84 -6.77 -5.68 2.60
CA ARG A 84 -5.57 -6.25 3.22
C ARG A 84 -4.68 -5.20 3.84
N GLN A 85 -3.89 -5.60 4.84
CA GLN A 85 -2.82 -4.77 5.38
C GLN A 85 -1.50 -5.05 4.64
N VAL A 86 -0.68 -4.02 4.50
CA VAL A 86 0.67 -4.07 3.93
C VAL A 86 1.62 -3.22 4.79
N ALA A 87 2.92 -3.29 4.51
CA ALA A 87 3.95 -2.54 5.24
C ALA A 87 3.85 -2.68 6.77
N GLY A 88 3.70 -3.92 7.26
CA GLY A 88 3.61 -4.19 8.69
C GLY A 88 2.39 -3.59 9.39
N GLY A 89 1.33 -3.25 8.65
CA GLY A 89 0.10 -2.64 9.20
C GLY A 89 0.05 -1.12 9.06
N ASP A 90 1.12 -0.47 8.56
CA ASP A 90 1.14 0.98 8.37
C ASP A 90 0.19 1.45 7.25
N ARG A 91 -0.21 0.54 6.35
CA ARG A 91 -1.13 0.84 5.27
C ARG A 91 -2.13 -0.28 5.06
N MET A 92 -3.39 0.09 4.95
CA MET A 92 -4.47 -0.78 4.50
C MET A 92 -4.80 -0.46 3.05
N LEU A 93 -4.98 -1.51 2.24
CA LEU A 93 -5.38 -1.43 0.85
C LEU A 93 -6.74 -2.09 0.66
N MET A 94 -7.64 -1.39 -0.03
CA MET A 94 -8.85 -1.95 -0.62
C MET A 94 -8.66 -1.97 -2.14
N LEU A 95 -8.62 -3.16 -2.72
CA LEU A 95 -8.39 -3.39 -4.13
C LEU A 95 -9.71 -3.67 -4.84
N TYR A 96 -9.94 -2.99 -5.96
CA TYR A 96 -11.05 -3.27 -6.87
C TYR A 96 -10.52 -4.04 -8.07
N GLU A 97 -11.06 -5.22 -8.32
CA GLU A 97 -10.52 -6.16 -9.29
C GLU A 97 -11.62 -6.67 -10.22
N ARG A 98 -11.32 -6.77 -11.51
CA ARG A 98 -12.17 -7.47 -12.49
C ARG A 98 -11.64 -8.86 -12.75
N GLN A 99 -12.54 -9.78 -13.05
CA GLN A 99 -12.17 -11.09 -13.58
C GLN A 99 -11.80 -10.97 -15.06
N ILE A 100 -10.78 -11.69 -15.50
CA ILE A 100 -10.48 -11.84 -16.92
C ILE A 100 -11.47 -12.85 -17.50
N GLU A 101 -12.17 -12.44 -18.57
CA GLU A 101 -13.14 -13.28 -19.29
C GLU A 101 -12.53 -14.64 -19.67
N GLY A 102 -13.27 -15.71 -19.39
CA GLY A 102 -12.83 -17.09 -19.66
C GLY A 102 -11.72 -17.61 -18.74
N SER A 103 -11.39 -16.90 -17.65
CA SER A 103 -10.40 -17.37 -16.66
C SER A 103 -10.84 -17.12 -15.22
N ASP A 104 -10.17 -17.79 -14.28
CA ASP A 104 -10.29 -17.58 -12.82
C ASP A 104 -9.40 -16.44 -12.31
N ARG A 105 -8.68 -15.76 -13.20
CA ARG A 105 -7.72 -14.71 -12.84
C ARG A 105 -8.39 -13.37 -12.68
N PHE A 106 -7.96 -12.65 -11.65
CA PHE A 106 -8.37 -11.27 -11.38
C PHE A 106 -7.26 -10.29 -11.69
N VAL A 107 -7.62 -9.11 -12.20
CA VAL A 107 -6.70 -8.01 -12.43
C VAL A 107 -7.19 -6.75 -11.73
N ARG A 108 -6.25 -6.03 -11.12
CA ARG A 108 -6.54 -4.79 -10.38
C ARG A 108 -6.98 -3.70 -11.35
N MET A 109 -8.15 -3.13 -11.07
CA MET A 109 -8.69 -1.95 -11.77
C MET A 109 -8.30 -0.66 -11.05
N SER A 110 -8.38 -0.67 -9.72
CA SER A 110 -8.03 0.48 -8.88
C SER A 110 -7.75 0.05 -7.44
N GLU A 111 -7.29 1.00 -6.64
CA GLU A 111 -6.94 0.82 -5.23
C GLU A 111 -7.38 2.04 -4.43
N VAL A 112 -7.94 1.81 -3.24
CA VAL A 112 -8.09 2.80 -2.19
C VAL A 112 -7.08 2.47 -1.09
N GLY A 113 -6.26 3.44 -0.72
CA GLY A 113 -5.22 3.26 0.29
C GLY A 113 -5.45 4.12 1.52
N TYR A 114 -5.44 3.49 2.69
CA TYR A 114 -5.44 4.16 3.99
C TYR A 114 -4.05 4.03 4.61
N THR A 115 -3.31 5.14 4.71
CA THR A 115 -2.01 5.17 5.40
C THR A 115 -2.20 5.71 6.81
N ARG A 116 -1.63 5.01 7.79
CA ARG A 116 -1.64 5.43 9.19
C ARG A 116 -0.82 6.72 9.35
N VAL A 117 -1.43 7.75 9.93
CA VAL A 117 -0.74 9.00 10.28
C VAL A 117 0.40 8.70 11.27
N GLY A 118 1.58 9.26 11.01
CA GLY A 118 2.78 9.01 11.81
C GLY A 118 3.47 7.67 11.55
N SER A 119 3.05 6.91 10.54
CA SER A 119 3.83 5.76 10.04
C SER A 119 5.10 6.21 9.31
N GLN A 120 6.08 5.30 9.23
CA GLN A 120 7.28 5.48 8.40
C GLN A 120 7.02 5.07 6.93
N PHE A 121 5.76 4.79 6.58
CA PHE A 121 5.38 4.37 5.24
C PHE A 121 5.72 5.45 4.21
N GLY A 122 6.60 5.10 3.26
CA GLY A 122 7.11 6.03 2.24
C GLY A 122 8.32 6.87 2.68
N GLN A 123 8.74 6.81 3.95
CA GLN A 123 9.91 7.56 4.45
C GLN A 123 11.24 6.80 4.30
N GLY A 124 11.20 5.61 3.69
CA GLY A 124 12.30 4.65 3.70
C GLY A 124 13.22 4.60 2.47
N SER A 125 13.17 5.56 1.53
CA SER A 125 14.25 5.63 0.53
C SER A 125 15.46 6.31 1.17
N THR A 126 16.16 5.60 2.07
CA THR A 126 17.48 6.03 2.54
C THR A 126 18.42 5.96 1.35
N MET A 127 18.55 7.09 0.66
CA MET A 127 19.63 7.29 -0.28
C MET A 127 20.92 7.07 0.51
N ILE A 128 21.72 6.09 0.12
CA ILE A 128 23.09 5.99 0.61
C ILE A 128 23.78 7.27 0.17
N GLU A 129 24.27 8.06 1.12
CA GLU A 129 24.78 9.40 0.85
C GLU A 129 26.23 9.34 0.36
N CYS A 130 26.57 10.18 -0.61
CA CYS A 130 27.94 10.46 -1.00
C CYS A 130 28.61 11.28 0.10
N VAL A 131 29.65 10.75 0.74
CA VAL A 131 30.33 11.45 1.84
C VAL A 131 30.89 12.82 1.42
N VAL A 132 31.32 12.95 0.17
CA VAL A 132 31.81 14.21 -0.40
C VAL A 132 30.66 15.21 -0.61
N THR A 133 29.67 14.86 -1.43
CA THR A 133 28.72 15.84 -1.98
C THR A 133 27.33 15.83 -1.35
N GLY A 134 26.98 14.84 -0.55
CA GLY A 134 25.63 14.64 -0.04
C GLY A 134 24.64 14.02 -1.05
N GLY A 135 25.08 13.78 -2.29
CA GLY A 135 24.25 13.15 -3.34
C GLY A 135 24.11 11.63 -3.19
N LYS A 136 23.61 10.95 -4.23
CA LYS A 136 23.47 9.48 -4.23
C LYS A 136 24.83 8.80 -4.29
N GLY A 137 25.24 8.18 -3.20
CA GLY A 137 26.37 7.24 -3.14
C GLY A 137 26.03 5.94 -3.86
N THR A 138 26.92 5.53 -4.77
CA THR A 138 26.80 4.29 -5.56
C THR A 138 28.09 3.49 -5.59
N ILE A 139 29.22 4.10 -5.29
CA ILE A 139 30.55 3.49 -5.31
C ILE A 139 31.05 3.35 -3.86
N PRO A 140 31.36 2.14 -3.38
CA PRO A 140 31.91 1.95 -2.05
C PRO A 140 33.40 2.35 -1.99
N VAL A 141 33.79 2.98 -0.89
CA VAL A 141 35.18 3.30 -0.51
C VAL A 141 35.41 2.86 0.94
N THR A 142 36.63 2.52 1.32
CA THR A 142 36.91 2.00 2.67
C THR A 142 38.04 2.78 3.33
N HIS A 143 37.84 3.17 4.58
CA HIS A 143 38.86 3.80 5.40
C HIS A 143 38.71 3.34 6.86
N ASN A 144 39.82 2.98 7.51
CA ASN A 144 39.84 2.48 8.90
C ASN A 144 38.84 1.34 9.18
N GLY A 145 38.72 0.40 8.23
CA GLY A 145 37.81 -0.75 8.34
C GLY A 145 36.33 -0.42 8.22
N LYS A 146 35.96 0.83 7.90
CA LYS A 146 34.59 1.28 7.65
C LYS A 146 34.36 1.53 6.17
N THR A 147 33.22 1.10 5.66
CA THR A 147 32.79 1.35 4.28
C THR A 147 31.94 2.62 4.22
N TYR A 148 32.31 3.51 3.30
CA TYR A 148 31.61 4.73 2.94
C TYR A 148 31.23 4.67 1.46
N TYR A 149 30.46 5.64 0.99
CA TYR A 149 30.01 5.68 -0.41
C TYR A 149 30.23 7.05 -1.03
N VAL A 150 30.48 7.04 -2.35
CA VAL A 150 30.66 8.23 -3.18
C VAL A 150 29.86 8.12 -4.47
N CYS A 151 29.57 9.25 -5.13
CA CYS A 151 28.67 9.29 -6.28
C CYS A 151 29.36 9.08 -7.64
N CYS A 152 30.67 9.28 -7.74
CA CYS A 152 31.44 9.16 -8.99
C CYS A 152 32.92 8.88 -8.72
N SER A 153 33.69 8.58 -9.77
CA SER A 153 35.14 8.36 -9.68
C SER A 153 35.88 9.58 -9.10
N GLY A 154 35.51 10.80 -9.49
CA GLY A 154 36.16 12.01 -8.95
C GLY A 154 36.02 12.14 -7.43
N CYS A 155 34.86 11.79 -6.87
CA CYS A 155 34.68 11.78 -5.41
C CYS A 155 35.44 10.64 -4.73
N ARG A 156 35.64 9.50 -5.41
CA ARG A 156 36.48 8.41 -4.91
C ARG A 156 37.94 8.83 -4.87
N ASP A 157 38.41 9.49 -5.92
CA ASP A 157 39.80 9.92 -6.03
C ASP A 157 40.10 10.95 -4.93
N LEU A 158 39.20 11.94 -4.74
CA LEU A 158 39.29 12.90 -3.62
C LEU A 158 39.28 12.21 -2.24
N PHE A 159 38.41 11.22 -2.03
CA PHE A 159 38.36 10.46 -0.79
C PHE A 159 39.64 9.66 -0.54
N ASN A 160 40.26 9.12 -1.58
CA ASN A 160 41.50 8.35 -1.44
C ASN A 160 42.73 9.24 -1.20
N GLU A 161 42.72 10.47 -1.71
CA GLU A 161 43.78 11.47 -1.50
C GLU A 161 43.80 11.98 -0.06
N ASP A 162 42.63 12.38 0.47
CA ASP A 162 42.49 12.87 1.85
C ASP A 162 41.18 12.39 2.50
N PRO A 163 41.14 11.13 2.98
CA PRO A 163 39.94 10.56 3.59
C PRO A 163 39.59 11.24 4.91
N GLU A 164 40.57 11.73 5.68
CA GLU A 164 40.31 12.34 6.99
C GLU A 164 39.57 13.66 6.86
N SER A 165 40.01 14.53 5.93
CA SER A 165 39.34 15.80 5.66
C SER A 165 37.90 15.60 5.16
N VAL A 166 37.70 14.71 4.18
CA VAL A 166 36.36 14.41 3.65
C VAL A 166 35.44 13.87 4.75
N LEU A 167 35.94 13.02 5.64
CA LEU A 167 35.15 12.46 6.74
C LEU A 167 34.85 13.50 7.83
N ALA A 168 35.73 14.48 8.05
CA ALA A 168 35.48 15.60 8.95
C ALA A 168 34.36 16.50 8.41
N GLU A 169 34.43 16.92 7.14
CA GLU A 169 33.38 17.70 6.48
C GLU A 169 32.03 16.97 6.47
N TYR A 170 32.07 15.66 6.19
CA TYR A 170 30.89 14.80 6.28
C TYR A 170 30.29 14.83 7.70
N ALA A 171 31.10 14.64 8.73
CA ALA A 171 30.64 14.65 10.12
C ALA A 171 30.02 16.00 10.53
N GLU A 172 30.62 17.12 10.10
CA GLU A 172 30.07 18.46 10.33
C GLU A 172 28.72 18.66 9.65
N ARG A 173 28.58 18.24 8.38
CA ARG A 173 27.30 18.30 7.65
C ARG A 173 26.22 17.50 8.39
N LYS A 174 26.50 16.25 8.77
CA LYS A 174 25.54 15.42 9.53
C LYS A 174 25.22 16.02 10.90
N ALA A 175 26.15 16.73 11.54
CA ALA A 175 25.89 17.40 12.79
C ALA A 175 24.90 18.56 12.61
N LYS A 176 25.10 19.42 11.60
CA LYS A 176 24.18 20.52 11.27
C LYS A 176 22.78 20.02 10.94
N GLU A 177 22.67 19.01 10.06
CA GLU A 177 21.38 18.39 9.72
C GLU A 177 20.63 17.84 10.94
N ARG A 178 21.35 17.21 11.89
CA ARG A 178 20.75 16.69 13.12
C ARG A 178 20.28 17.79 14.07
N GLU A 179 20.94 18.93 14.11
CA GLU A 179 20.51 20.07 14.92
C GLU A 179 19.32 20.78 14.28
N GLU A 180 19.29 20.92 12.95
CA GLU A 180 18.13 21.43 12.20
C GLU A 180 16.90 20.54 12.35
N ALA A 181 17.06 19.22 12.32
CA ALA A 181 15.95 18.27 12.48
C ALA A 181 15.36 18.19 13.90
N LYS A 182 16.03 18.80 14.90
CA LYS A 182 15.53 18.89 16.29
C LYS A 182 14.75 20.19 16.57
N GLN A 183 14.89 21.20 15.71
CA GLN A 183 14.14 22.46 15.79
C GLN A 183 12.74 22.29 15.20
#